data_AF-A0A924M698-F1
#
_entry.id   AF-A0A924M698-F1
#
_cell.length_a   1.000
_cell.length_b   1.000
_cell.length_c   1.000
_cell.angle_alpha   90.00
_cell.angle_beta   90.00
_cell.angle_gamma   90.00
#
_symmetry.space_group_name_H-M   'P 1'
#
loop_
_entity.id
_entity.type
_entity.pdbx_description
1 polymer ?
#
loop_
_entity_poly.entity_id
_entity_poly.type
_entity_poly.pdbx_seq_one_letter_code
_entity_poly.pdbx_strand_id
1 'polypeptide(L)'
;MRSALFEALQLENPVLSSSKDEAAFSHLRSESSLDETQWDQVFLALEDANPAGAPMAALLLAFTKTHLLQLQADAPDLLEAFGSYYTEYADRGIGAFDFSYCDVIADKLGWLFELGAVGTKAKAIISLLILGASHNRWAVENKFMSLAGPTLDDSVAERISTEINVRGLALSSQISHIERSIGTSRAKLHPVLQALWASA
;
A
#
# COMPACT_ATOMS: atom_id res chain seq x y z
N MET A 1 0.85 20.18 -7.69
CA MET A 1 0.50 19.43 -8.92
C MET A 1 0.01 18.01 -8.63
N ARG A 2 0.60 17.25 -7.67
CA ARG A 2 0.09 15.94 -7.22
C ARG A 2 -1.28 16.00 -6.50
N SER A 3 -1.54 17.05 -5.71
CA SER A 3 -2.82 17.27 -5.04
C SER A 3 -4.00 17.42 -6.01
N ALA A 4 -3.80 18.15 -7.12
CA ALA A 4 -4.83 18.38 -8.13
C ALA A 4 -5.21 17.10 -8.90
N LEU A 5 -4.28 16.14 -9.05
CA LEU A 5 -4.58 14.85 -9.68
C LEU A 5 -5.36 13.93 -8.73
N PHE A 6 -5.04 13.99 -7.44
CA PHE A 6 -5.77 13.28 -6.38
C PHE A 6 -7.20 13.82 -6.24
N GLU A 7 -7.39 15.15 -6.27
CA GLU A 7 -8.72 15.78 -6.33
C GLU A 7 -9.49 15.41 -7.60
N ALA A 8 -8.82 15.33 -8.75
CA ALA A 8 -9.45 14.93 -10.01
C ALA A 8 -9.92 13.46 -10.02
N LEU A 9 -9.19 12.56 -9.34
CA LEU A 9 -9.61 11.16 -9.14
C LEU A 9 -10.75 11.02 -8.11
N GLN A 10 -10.91 11.99 -7.20
CA GLN A 10 -12.00 12.03 -6.22
C GLN A 10 -13.32 12.64 -6.75
N LEU A 11 -13.35 13.07 -8.02
CA LEU A 11 -14.48 13.82 -8.59
C LEU A 11 -15.53 12.98 -9.32
N GLU A 12 -15.33 11.67 -9.49
CA GLU A 12 -16.41 10.78 -9.90
C GLU A 12 -17.03 10.16 -8.65
N ASN A 13 -18.33 10.40 -8.43
CA ASN A 13 -19.07 9.70 -7.38
C ASN A 13 -18.91 8.20 -7.63
N PRO A 14 -18.18 7.47 -6.77
CA PRO A 14 -17.95 6.06 -7.01
C PRO A 14 -19.30 5.32 -7.03
N VAL A 15 -19.39 4.25 -7.82
CA VAL A 15 -20.55 3.37 -7.80
C VAL A 15 -20.53 2.60 -6.48
N LEU A 16 -21.19 3.17 -5.47
CA LEU A 16 -21.39 2.57 -4.16
C LEU A 16 -22.61 1.65 -4.22
N SER A 17 -22.51 0.50 -3.55
CA SER A 17 -23.47 -0.59 -3.72
C SER A 17 -24.52 -0.64 -2.62
N SER A 18 -24.27 0.05 -1.50
CA SER A 18 -25.10 0.05 -0.33
C SER A 18 -25.12 1.41 0.37
N SER A 19 -26.16 1.66 1.16
CA SER A 19 -26.23 2.85 2.03
C SER A 19 -25.13 2.87 3.10
N LYS A 20 -24.58 1.71 3.46
CA LYS A 20 -23.42 1.62 4.38
C LYS A 20 -22.16 2.16 3.71
N ASP A 21 -21.92 1.77 2.45
CA ASP A 21 -20.76 2.22 1.66
C ASP A 21 -20.81 3.75 1.50
N GLU A 22 -22.01 4.30 1.24
CA GLU A 22 -22.25 5.75 1.13
C GLU A 22 -21.96 6.50 2.43
N ALA A 23 -22.42 5.97 3.57
CA ALA A 23 -22.15 6.57 4.88
C ALA A 23 -20.65 6.57 5.20
N ALA A 24 -19.99 5.42 5.05
CA ALA A 24 -18.55 5.28 5.26
C ALA A 24 -17.74 6.22 4.35
N PHE A 25 -18.11 6.31 3.07
CA PHE A 25 -17.44 7.21 2.12
C PHE A 25 -17.68 8.68 2.48
N SER A 26 -18.89 9.06 2.91
CA SER A 26 -19.19 10.42 3.37
C SER A 26 -18.35 10.82 4.58
N HIS A 27 -18.20 9.92 5.54
CA HIS A 27 -17.33 10.09 6.70
C HIS A 27 -15.89 10.37 6.29
N LEU A 28 -15.33 9.55 5.40
CA LEU A 28 -13.96 9.73 4.89
C LEU A 28 -13.80 11.01 4.05
N ARG A 29 -14.86 11.55 3.43
CA ARG A 29 -14.78 12.83 2.70
C ARG A 29 -14.89 14.07 3.57
N SER A 30 -15.35 13.94 4.82
CA SER A 30 -15.56 15.09 5.70
C SER A 30 -14.25 15.79 6.12
N GLU A 31 -13.09 15.17 5.85
CA GLU A 31 -11.72 15.61 6.24
C GLU A 31 -11.56 15.94 7.74
N SER A 32 -12.54 15.56 8.55
CA SER A 32 -12.54 15.72 10.01
C SER A 32 -12.04 14.45 10.70
N SER A 33 -11.55 14.59 11.93
CA SER A 33 -11.25 13.43 12.77
C SER A 33 -12.53 12.63 12.98
N LEU A 34 -12.43 11.32 12.77
CA LEU A 34 -13.55 10.39 12.90
C LEU A 34 -13.65 9.89 14.33
N ASP A 35 -14.85 9.83 14.88
CA ASP A 35 -15.09 9.18 16.18
C ASP A 35 -15.12 7.64 16.05
N GLU A 36 -15.15 6.95 17.19
CA GLU A 36 -15.17 5.48 17.26
C GLU A 36 -16.34 4.87 16.49
N THR A 37 -17.54 5.47 16.57
CA THR A 37 -18.73 4.97 15.86
C THR A 37 -18.58 5.13 14.36
N GLN A 38 -17.98 6.22 13.91
CA GLN A 38 -17.71 6.45 12.48
C GLN A 38 -16.63 5.50 11.97
N TRP A 39 -15.60 5.19 12.78
CA TRP A 39 -14.61 4.18 12.43
C TRP A 39 -15.22 2.79 12.29
N ASP A 40 -16.07 2.39 13.22
CA ASP A 40 -16.78 1.11 13.14
C ASP A 40 -17.57 1.01 11.82
N GLN A 41 -18.27 2.06 11.42
CA GLN A 41 -19.02 2.07 10.15
C GLN A 41 -18.09 1.94 8.94
N VAL A 42 -16.94 2.61 8.95
CA VAL A 42 -15.96 2.52 7.86
C VAL A 42 -15.39 1.10 7.74
N PHE A 43 -14.99 0.49 8.86
CA PHE A 43 -14.39 -0.85 8.83
C PHE A 43 -15.43 -1.94 8.54
N LEU A 44 -16.65 -1.82 9.04
CA LEU A 44 -17.75 -2.71 8.66
C LEU A 44 -18.04 -2.63 7.15
N ALA A 45 -17.99 -1.43 6.55
CA ALA A 45 -18.16 -1.28 5.11
C ALA A 45 -16.99 -1.92 4.33
N LEU A 46 -15.76 -1.83 4.83
CA LEU A 46 -14.60 -2.51 4.22
C LEU A 46 -14.70 -4.04 4.31
N GLU A 47 -15.21 -4.57 5.43
CA GLU A 47 -15.43 -6.00 5.64
C GLU A 47 -16.55 -6.57 4.77
N ASP A 48 -17.66 -5.82 4.63
CA ASP A 48 -18.80 -6.21 3.80
C ASP A 48 -18.50 -6.06 2.28
N ALA A 49 -17.57 -5.18 1.90
CA ALA A 49 -17.28 -4.90 0.51
C ALA A 49 -16.63 -6.10 -0.21
N ASN A 50 -17.05 -6.34 -1.45
CA ASN A 50 -16.36 -7.28 -2.32
C ASN A 50 -14.90 -6.81 -2.50
N PRO A 51 -13.88 -7.62 -2.16
CA PRO A 51 -12.48 -7.20 -2.26
C PRO A 51 -12.01 -6.87 -3.68
N ALA A 52 -12.73 -7.31 -4.72
CA ALA A 52 -12.48 -6.97 -6.12
C ALA A 52 -13.46 -5.91 -6.68
N GLY A 53 -14.36 -5.38 -5.85
CA GLY A 53 -15.41 -4.46 -6.25
C GLY A 53 -15.00 -2.99 -6.22
N ALA A 54 -15.72 -2.16 -6.99
CA ALA A 54 -15.56 -0.71 -6.98
C ALA A 54 -15.75 -0.05 -5.59
N PRO A 55 -16.68 -0.51 -4.71
CA PRO A 55 -16.83 0.06 -3.37
C PRO A 55 -15.56 -0.07 -2.50
N MET A 56 -14.89 -1.23 -2.53
CA MET A 56 -13.64 -1.45 -1.78
C MET A 56 -12.56 -0.46 -2.23
N ALA A 57 -12.36 -0.33 -3.55
CA ALA A 57 -11.39 0.62 -4.11
C ALA A 57 -11.70 2.06 -3.68
N ALA A 58 -12.96 2.47 -3.79
CA ALA A 58 -13.41 3.81 -3.43
C ALA A 58 -13.13 4.14 -1.95
N LEU A 59 -13.49 3.24 -1.04
CA LEU A 59 -13.28 3.41 0.40
C LEU A 59 -11.79 3.49 0.73
N LEU A 60 -10.99 2.53 0.26
CA LEU A 60 -9.54 2.50 0.51
C LEU A 60 -8.81 3.75 -0.02
N LEU A 61 -9.27 4.29 -1.15
CA LEU A 61 -8.72 5.52 -1.71
C LEU A 61 -9.16 6.78 -0.98
N ALA A 62 -10.34 6.79 -0.37
CA ALA A 62 -10.82 7.94 0.41
C ALA A 62 -10.00 8.18 1.69
N PHE A 63 -9.25 7.19 2.20
CA PHE A 63 -8.36 7.40 3.35
C PHE A 63 -7.29 8.47 3.09
N THR A 64 -7.23 9.51 3.91
CA THR A 64 -6.17 10.52 3.84
C THR A 64 -5.00 10.16 4.76
N LYS A 65 -3.87 10.87 4.64
CA LYS A 65 -2.77 10.70 5.60
C LYS A 65 -3.21 11.07 7.03
N THR A 66 -4.10 12.05 7.18
CA THR A 66 -4.67 12.47 8.47
C THR A 66 -5.43 11.32 9.13
N HIS A 67 -6.23 10.57 8.37
CA HIS A 67 -6.91 9.38 8.88
C HIS A 67 -5.92 8.33 9.39
N LEU A 68 -4.85 8.06 8.64
CA LEU A 68 -3.86 7.05 9.06
C LEU A 68 -3.06 7.51 10.29
N LEU A 69 -2.79 8.80 10.42
CA LEU A 69 -2.19 9.38 11.63
C LEU A 69 -3.12 9.24 12.84
N GLN A 70 -4.42 9.48 12.64
CA GLN A 70 -5.42 9.29 13.70
C GLN A 70 -5.48 7.82 14.12
N LEU A 71 -5.58 6.89 13.17
CA LEU A 71 -5.58 5.45 13.47
C LEU A 71 -4.28 5.02 14.18
N GLN A 72 -3.12 5.55 13.76
CA GLN A 72 -1.86 5.25 14.45
C GLN A 72 -1.90 5.67 15.93
N ALA A 73 -2.48 6.83 16.23
CA ALA A 73 -2.51 7.37 17.58
C ALA A 73 -3.58 6.71 18.46
N ASP A 74 -4.77 6.49 17.91
CA ASP A 74 -5.96 6.15 18.69
C ASP A 74 -6.34 4.67 18.57
N ALA A 75 -6.06 4.02 17.43
CA ALA A 75 -6.51 2.67 17.13
C ALA A 75 -5.49 1.90 16.24
N PRO A 76 -4.28 1.59 16.74
CA PRO A 76 -3.22 0.99 15.92
C PRO A 76 -3.61 -0.37 15.32
N ASP A 77 -4.49 -1.13 15.98
CA ASP A 77 -5.01 -2.39 15.44
C ASP A 77 -5.85 -2.17 14.17
N LEU A 78 -6.63 -1.07 14.12
CA LEU A 78 -7.37 -0.68 12.92
C LEU A 78 -6.43 -0.20 11.80
N LEU A 79 -5.32 0.45 12.14
CA LEU A 79 -4.29 0.77 11.14
C LEU A 79 -3.70 -0.49 10.50
N GLU A 80 -3.42 -1.53 11.30
CA GLU A 80 -2.93 -2.82 10.79
C GLU A 80 -3.98 -3.55 9.94
N ALA A 81 -5.26 -3.47 10.31
CA ALA A 81 -6.36 -3.99 9.51
C ALA A 81 -6.46 -3.26 8.16
N PHE A 82 -6.46 -1.92 8.18
CA PHE A 82 -6.42 -1.11 6.96
C PHE A 82 -5.19 -1.45 6.09
N GLY A 83 -4.01 -1.57 6.70
CA GLY A 83 -2.78 -1.94 5.99
C GLY A 83 -2.91 -3.29 5.29
N SER A 84 -3.61 -4.25 5.90
CA SER A 84 -3.88 -5.56 5.30
C SER A 84 -4.84 -5.46 4.11
N TYR A 85 -5.97 -4.75 4.24
CA TYR A 85 -6.89 -4.53 3.12
C TYR A 85 -6.20 -3.79 1.96
N TYR A 86 -5.40 -2.78 2.28
CA TYR A 86 -4.76 -1.92 1.28
C TYR A 86 -3.66 -2.64 0.49
N THR A 87 -2.82 -3.43 1.19
CA THR A 87 -1.77 -4.22 0.53
C THR A 87 -2.35 -5.35 -0.31
N GLU A 88 -3.41 -6.01 0.16
CA GLU A 88 -4.15 -6.98 -0.65
C GLU A 88 -4.77 -6.35 -1.89
N TYR A 89 -5.39 -5.17 -1.75
CA TYR A 89 -5.93 -4.41 -2.87
C TYR A 89 -4.86 -4.06 -3.91
N ALA A 90 -3.70 -3.56 -3.46
CA ALA A 90 -2.57 -3.22 -4.33
C ALA A 90 -2.02 -4.47 -5.06
N ASP A 91 -1.87 -5.59 -4.35
CA ASP A 91 -1.37 -6.86 -4.89
C ASP A 91 -2.36 -7.49 -5.89
N ARG A 92 -3.66 -7.23 -5.79
CA ARG A 92 -4.68 -7.75 -6.73
C ARG A 92 -4.69 -7.01 -8.07
N GLY A 93 -4.35 -5.73 -8.09
CA GLY A 93 -4.41 -4.91 -9.32
C GLY A 93 -3.16 -4.96 -10.20
N ILE A 94 -2.32 -5.98 -10.03
CA ILE A 94 -1.15 -6.26 -10.88
C ILE A 94 -1.55 -6.24 -12.37
N GLY A 95 -0.96 -5.33 -13.14
CA GLY A 95 -1.19 -5.17 -14.58
C GLY A 95 -2.55 -4.57 -14.98
N ALA A 96 -3.41 -4.21 -14.02
CA ALA A 96 -4.77 -3.73 -14.30
C ALA A 96 -4.93 -2.22 -14.02
N PHE A 97 -4.08 -1.64 -13.19
CA PHE A 97 -4.16 -0.23 -12.83
C PHE A 97 -3.53 0.67 -13.88
N ASP A 98 -4.15 1.82 -14.13
CA ASP A 98 -3.50 2.83 -14.93
C ASP A 98 -2.30 3.44 -14.19
N PHE A 99 -1.48 4.15 -14.95
CA PHE A 99 -0.23 4.73 -14.49
C PHE A 99 -0.37 5.77 -13.39
N SER A 100 -1.38 6.64 -13.48
CA SER A 100 -1.64 7.67 -12.46
C SER A 100 -2.14 7.03 -11.17
N TYR A 101 -2.94 5.98 -11.31
CA TYR A 101 -3.49 5.20 -10.22
C TYR A 101 -2.40 4.47 -9.43
N CYS A 102 -1.42 3.88 -10.11
CA CYS A 102 -0.27 3.24 -9.47
C CYS A 102 0.51 4.21 -8.57
N ASP A 103 0.67 5.46 -8.99
CA ASP A 103 1.40 6.47 -8.22
C ASP A 103 0.63 6.84 -6.93
N VAL A 104 -0.70 6.96 -7.01
CA VAL A 104 -1.56 7.17 -5.83
C VAL A 104 -1.46 6.00 -4.84
N ILE A 105 -1.47 4.77 -5.35
CA ILE A 105 -1.30 3.58 -4.52
C ILE A 105 0.07 3.58 -3.83
N ALA A 106 1.12 3.86 -4.58
CA ALA A 106 2.47 3.91 -4.05
C ALA A 106 2.67 5.01 -3.00
N ASP A 107 1.93 6.13 -3.08
CA ASP A 107 1.95 7.18 -2.05
C ASP A 107 1.33 6.69 -0.73
N LYS A 108 0.18 6.03 -0.76
CA LYS A 108 -0.44 5.43 0.43
C LYS A 108 0.37 4.27 1.02
N LEU A 109 0.96 3.41 0.18
CA LEU A 109 1.92 2.39 0.64
C LEU A 109 3.13 3.03 1.35
N GLY A 110 3.59 4.19 0.88
CA GLY A 110 4.60 4.99 1.57
C GLY A 110 4.14 5.46 2.96
N TRP A 111 2.90 5.94 3.09
CA TRP A 111 2.34 6.32 4.39
C TRP A 111 2.22 5.12 5.34
N LEU A 112 1.79 3.95 4.84
CA LEU A 112 1.76 2.72 5.64
C LEU A 112 3.16 2.28 6.10
N PHE A 113 4.17 2.45 5.27
CA PHE A 113 5.56 2.19 5.67
C PHE A 113 6.04 3.16 6.76
N GLU A 114 5.65 4.43 6.69
CA GLU A 114 5.99 5.42 7.71
C GLU A 114 5.28 5.12 9.05
N LEU A 115 4.00 4.79 9.01
CA LEU A 115 3.10 4.79 10.18
C LEU A 115 2.86 3.41 10.80
N GLY A 116 2.90 2.34 10.01
CA GLY A 116 2.52 0.99 10.46
C GLY A 116 3.58 0.30 11.32
N ALA A 117 3.21 -0.82 11.92
CA ALA A 117 4.15 -1.70 12.63
C ALA A 117 4.99 -2.50 11.63
N VAL A 118 6.01 -3.21 12.14
CA VAL A 118 6.98 -4.00 11.35
C VAL A 118 6.30 -4.87 10.27
N GLY A 119 5.20 -5.53 10.63
CA GLY A 119 4.41 -6.36 9.70
C GLY A 119 3.83 -5.56 8.53
N THR A 120 3.13 -4.45 8.81
CA THR A 120 2.57 -3.56 7.80
C THR A 120 3.65 -2.90 6.94
N LYS A 121 4.77 -2.48 7.53
CA LYS A 121 5.91 -1.94 6.77
C LYS A 121 6.47 -2.94 5.77
N ALA A 122 6.64 -4.19 6.19
CA ALA A 122 7.12 -5.26 5.33
C ALA A 122 6.16 -5.54 4.16
N LYS A 123 4.86 -5.68 4.44
CA LYS A 123 3.83 -5.85 3.41
C LYS A 123 3.82 -4.68 2.42
N ALA A 124 3.91 -3.43 2.91
CA ALA A 124 3.92 -2.25 2.06
C ALA A 124 5.11 -2.22 1.09
N ILE A 125 6.32 -2.56 1.54
CA ILE A 125 7.51 -2.67 0.68
C ILE A 125 7.32 -3.76 -0.37
N ILE A 126 6.78 -4.92 0.01
CA ILE A 126 6.51 -6.03 -0.92
C ILE A 126 5.50 -5.62 -1.99
N SER A 127 4.40 -4.96 -1.60
CA SER A 127 3.41 -4.45 -2.55
C SER A 127 4.01 -3.40 -3.50
N LEU A 128 4.92 -2.53 -3.03
CA LEU A 128 5.64 -1.58 -3.90
C LEU A 128 6.50 -2.30 -4.94
N LEU A 129 7.23 -3.34 -4.54
CA LEU A 129 8.03 -4.17 -5.44
C LEU A 129 7.16 -4.79 -6.54
N ILE A 130 6.05 -5.42 -6.15
CA ILE A 130 5.12 -6.10 -7.04
C ILE A 130 4.45 -5.09 -7.99
N LEU A 131 3.95 -3.97 -7.47
CA LEU A 131 3.28 -2.92 -8.24
C LEU A 131 4.23 -2.26 -9.23
N GLY A 132 5.44 -1.93 -8.80
CA GLY A 132 6.47 -1.31 -9.63
C GLY A 132 6.90 -2.21 -10.79
N ALA A 133 7.28 -3.45 -10.49
CA ALA A 133 7.78 -4.40 -11.49
C ALA A 133 6.71 -4.87 -12.49
N SER A 134 5.43 -4.86 -12.12
CA SER A 134 4.33 -5.30 -13.00
C SER A 134 3.92 -4.25 -14.03
N HIS A 135 4.04 -2.96 -13.71
CA HIS A 135 3.60 -1.86 -14.57
C HIS A 135 4.76 -1.06 -15.19
N ASN A 136 6.02 -1.46 -14.94
CA ASN A 136 7.22 -0.72 -15.36
C ASN A 136 7.16 0.75 -14.89
N ARG A 137 6.82 0.94 -13.61
CA ARG A 137 6.57 2.27 -13.03
C ARG A 137 7.79 2.75 -12.29
N TRP A 138 8.64 3.48 -13.00
CA TRP A 138 9.89 3.96 -12.47
C TRP A 138 9.75 4.74 -11.16
N ALA A 139 8.69 5.54 -10.98
CA ALA A 139 8.46 6.25 -9.72
C ALA A 139 8.21 5.29 -8.54
N VAL A 140 7.45 4.23 -8.76
CA VAL A 140 7.15 3.20 -7.75
C VAL A 140 8.37 2.33 -7.48
N GLU A 141 9.09 1.93 -8.53
CA GLU A 141 10.33 1.16 -8.41
C GLU A 141 11.43 1.93 -7.65
N ASN A 142 11.60 3.22 -7.94
CA ASN A 142 12.53 4.08 -7.20
C ASN A 142 12.11 4.22 -5.74
N LYS A 143 10.80 4.31 -5.46
CA LYS A 143 10.29 4.33 -4.09
C LYS A 143 10.62 3.03 -3.35
N PHE A 144 10.39 1.87 -3.98
CA PHE A 144 10.81 0.58 -3.44
C PHE A 144 12.30 0.55 -3.11
N MET A 145 13.17 0.91 -4.07
CA MET A 145 14.62 0.89 -3.86
C MET A 145 15.08 1.82 -2.74
N SER A 146 14.42 2.98 -2.58
CA SER A 146 14.69 3.93 -1.51
C SER A 146 14.34 3.34 -0.15
N LEU A 147 13.14 2.76 -0.01
CA LEU A 147 12.65 2.22 1.26
C LEU A 147 13.32 0.90 1.65
N ALA A 148 13.67 0.06 0.68
CA ALA A 148 14.35 -1.22 0.89
C ALA A 148 15.88 -1.10 0.93
N GLY A 149 16.41 0.12 1.04
CA GLY A 149 17.83 0.43 1.01
C GLY A 149 18.60 0.08 2.29
N PRO A 150 19.88 0.49 2.41
CA PRO A 150 20.76 0.09 3.51
C PRO A 150 20.39 0.67 4.87
N THR A 151 19.49 1.66 4.90
CA THR A 151 18.99 2.32 6.12
C THR A 151 17.66 1.73 6.60
N LEU A 152 17.12 0.72 5.92
CA LEU A 152 15.94 0.00 6.38
C LEU A 152 16.23 -0.63 7.75
N ASP A 153 15.25 -0.59 8.65
CA ASP A 153 15.35 -1.24 9.95
C ASP A 153 15.50 -2.77 9.80
N ASP A 154 16.43 -3.36 10.56
CA ASP A 154 16.76 -4.79 10.49
C ASP A 154 15.51 -5.67 10.70
N SER A 155 14.64 -5.31 11.66
CA SER A 155 13.43 -6.10 11.96
C SER A 155 12.44 -6.09 10.80
N VAL A 156 12.35 -4.98 10.06
CA VAL A 156 11.53 -4.87 8.86
C VAL A 156 12.15 -5.69 7.72
N ALA A 157 13.47 -5.62 7.55
CA ALA A 157 14.17 -6.40 6.53
C ALA A 157 14.03 -7.92 6.76
N GLU A 158 14.18 -8.38 8.00
CA GLU A 158 13.95 -9.78 8.39
C GLU A 158 12.50 -10.21 8.17
N ARG A 159 11.54 -9.33 8.49
CA ARG A 159 10.13 -9.61 8.23
C ARG A 159 9.84 -9.72 6.74
N ILE A 160 10.42 -8.86 5.90
CA ILE A 160 10.31 -8.94 4.43
C ILE A 160 10.86 -10.29 3.93
N SER A 161 12.05 -10.68 4.37
CA SER A 161 12.65 -11.98 4.02
C SER A 161 11.73 -13.14 4.38
N THR A 162 11.12 -13.11 5.57
CA THR A 162 10.15 -14.12 6.01
C THR A 162 8.92 -14.15 5.10
N GLU A 163 8.33 -13.00 4.81
CA GLU A 163 7.13 -12.90 3.96
C GLU A 163 7.40 -13.36 2.52
N ILE A 164 8.56 -13.02 1.94
CA ILE A 164 8.97 -13.47 0.60
C ILE A 164 9.03 -15.00 0.54
N ASN A 165 9.64 -15.62 1.55
CA ASN A 165 9.75 -17.07 1.64
C ASN A 165 8.38 -17.74 1.82
N VAL A 166 7.54 -17.22 2.72
CA VAL A 166 6.19 -17.76 2.98
C VAL A 166 5.30 -17.66 1.74
N ARG A 167 5.37 -16.54 1.02
CA ARG A 167 4.57 -16.31 -0.19
C ARG A 167 5.14 -17.00 -1.45
N GLY A 168 6.36 -17.52 -1.40
CA GLY A 168 7.04 -18.08 -2.56
C GLY A 168 7.26 -17.06 -3.68
N LEU A 169 7.48 -15.78 -3.33
CA LEU A 169 7.63 -14.71 -4.32
C LEU A 169 8.90 -14.91 -5.16
N ALA A 170 8.78 -14.73 -6.47
CA ALA A 170 9.90 -14.76 -7.41
C ALA A 170 10.75 -13.48 -7.33
N LEU A 171 11.32 -13.20 -6.15
CA LEU A 171 12.06 -11.97 -5.86
C LEU A 171 13.17 -11.69 -6.90
N SER A 172 13.91 -12.73 -7.30
CA SER A 172 14.99 -12.61 -8.28
C SER A 172 14.52 -12.08 -9.64
N SER A 173 13.34 -12.48 -10.12
CA SER A 173 12.82 -11.99 -11.40
C SER A 173 12.35 -10.55 -11.31
N GLN A 174 11.67 -10.18 -10.21
CA GLN A 174 11.19 -8.82 -9.96
C GLN A 174 12.36 -7.84 -9.78
N ILE A 175 13.37 -8.20 -9.00
CA ILE A 175 14.57 -7.37 -8.82
C ILE A 175 15.36 -7.24 -10.12
N SER A 176 15.52 -8.32 -10.89
CA SER A 176 16.19 -8.24 -12.21
C SER A 176 15.42 -7.36 -13.19
N HIS A 177 14.10 -7.28 -13.09
CA HIS A 177 13.30 -6.33 -13.84
C HIS A 177 13.64 -4.89 -13.43
N ILE A 178 13.57 -4.58 -12.13
CA ILE A 178 13.86 -3.24 -11.61
C ILE A 178 15.29 -2.79 -11.95
N GLU A 179 16.28 -3.67 -11.81
CA GLU A 179 17.68 -3.38 -12.17
C GLU A 179 17.80 -2.90 -13.63
N ARG A 180 17.09 -3.55 -14.57
CA ARG A 180 17.07 -3.15 -15.98
C ARG A 180 16.23 -1.91 -16.23
N SER A 181 15.09 -1.78 -15.55
CA SER A 181 14.09 -0.74 -15.74
C SER A 181 14.62 0.64 -15.35
N ILE A 182 15.22 0.77 -14.15
CA ILE A 182 15.71 2.05 -13.61
C ILE A 182 17.23 2.12 -13.48
N GLY A 183 17.97 1.15 -14.04
CA GLY A 183 19.44 1.16 -14.05
C GLY A 183 20.05 1.07 -12.64
N THR A 184 19.46 0.26 -11.77
CA THR A 184 19.90 0.08 -10.38
C THR A 184 20.56 -1.28 -10.15
N SER A 185 20.98 -1.55 -8.91
CA SER A 185 21.55 -2.84 -8.50
C SER A 185 21.00 -3.25 -7.14
N ARG A 186 20.69 -4.54 -6.99
CA ARG A 186 20.31 -5.17 -5.71
C ARG A 186 21.36 -5.02 -4.61
N ALA A 187 22.61 -4.71 -4.97
CA ALA A 187 23.66 -4.34 -4.01
C ALA A 187 23.35 -3.07 -3.22
N LYS A 188 22.35 -2.27 -3.66
CA LYS A 188 21.84 -1.11 -2.93
C LYS A 188 20.73 -1.47 -1.92
N LEU A 189 20.24 -2.70 -1.90
CA LEU A 189 19.23 -3.12 -0.93
C LEU A 189 19.84 -3.33 0.46
N HIS A 190 18.99 -3.45 1.47
CA HIS A 190 19.41 -3.81 2.82
C HIS A 190 20.20 -5.14 2.84
N PRO A 191 21.32 -5.27 3.60
CA PRO A 191 22.14 -6.49 3.63
C PRO A 191 21.36 -7.79 3.93
N VAL A 192 20.35 -7.73 4.81
CA VAL A 192 19.47 -8.87 5.10
C VAL A 192 18.71 -9.33 3.85
N LEU A 193 18.26 -8.41 3.00
CA LEU A 193 17.61 -8.74 1.74
C LEU A 193 18.63 -9.29 0.73
N GLN A 194 19.86 -8.74 0.72
CA GLN A 194 20.94 -9.24 -0.13
C GLN A 194 21.27 -10.72 0.14
N ALA A 195 21.16 -11.14 1.41
CA ALA A 195 21.44 -12.51 1.82
C ALA A 195 20.48 -13.56 1.20
N LEU A 196 19.30 -13.14 0.74
CA LEU A 196 18.34 -14.02 0.04
C LEU A 196 18.91 -14.60 -1.25
N TRP A 197 19.88 -13.93 -1.89
CA TRP A 197 20.55 -14.44 -3.09
C TRP A 197 21.84 -15.21 -2.81
N ALA A 198 22.43 -15.06 -1.63
CA ALA A 198 23.59 -15.85 -1.22
C ALA A 198 23.20 -17.27 -0.79
N SER A 199 21.92 -17.46 -0.46
CA SER A 199 21.36 -18.70 0.08
C SER A 199 20.56 -19.51 -0.96
N ALA A 200 20.50 -19.06 -2.21
CA ALA A 200 19.79 -19.68 -3.33
C ALA A 200 20.78 -20.29 -4.33
#